data_AF-A0AAN6S9X4-F1
#
_entry.id   AF-A0AAN6S9X4-F1
#
_cell.length_a   1.000
_cell.length_b   1.000
_cell.length_c   1.000
_cell.angle_alpha   90.00
_cell.angle_beta   90.00
_cell.angle_gamma   90.00
#
_symmetry.space_group_name_H-M   'P 1'
#
loop_
_entity.id
_entity.type
_entity.pdbx_description
1 polymer ?
#
loop_
_entity_poly.entity_id
_entity_poly.type
_entity_poly.pdbx_seq_one_letter_code
_entity_poly.pdbx_strand_id
1 'polypeptide(L)'
;MAPPLRDTLSLRPQGFLGIAFLLARLATIIALVPIIGITASFIVSMTNAGQDLAPAASLVATLVFTGTALLWTCLSWSGYSRRYFSYGWTATIDLLFLIPFVIIALVLGIPLDSQIGTCSAFEGDFSISLPLSQNLNFPNQDGKGICLKLFSVWGLLVAVCALLAISALAVGFLGLGERQLARAI
;
A
#
# COMPACT_ATOMS: atom_id res chain seq x y z
N MET A 1 -19.17 17.75 39.16
CA MET A 1 -18.80 18.06 37.77
C MET A 1 -19.10 16.84 36.93
N ALA A 2 -20.15 16.88 36.11
CA ALA A 2 -20.40 15.83 35.14
C ALA A 2 -19.31 15.92 34.05
N PRO A 3 -18.70 14.79 33.63
CA PRO A 3 -17.75 14.82 32.53
C PRO A 3 -18.46 15.35 31.28
N PRO A 4 -17.79 16.13 30.43
CA PRO A 4 -18.39 16.58 29.19
C PRO A 4 -18.83 15.33 28.41
N LEU A 5 -20.13 15.27 28.11
CA LEU A 5 -20.71 14.29 27.19
C LEU A 5 -19.99 14.45 25.86
N ARG A 6 -18.94 13.64 25.68
CA ARG A 6 -18.13 13.64 24.48
C ARG A 6 -18.99 12.97 23.42
N ASP A 7 -19.47 13.75 22.46
CA ASP A 7 -20.35 13.28 21.39
C ASP A 7 -19.76 12.07 20.66
N THR A 8 -20.14 10.86 21.08
CA THR A 8 -19.78 9.59 20.45
C THR A 8 -20.50 9.38 19.11
N LEU A 9 -21.44 10.28 18.78
CA LEU A 9 -22.31 10.25 17.60
C LEU A 9 -21.85 11.19 16.49
N SER A 10 -20.86 12.04 16.75
CA SER A 10 -20.34 12.95 15.72
C SER A 10 -19.44 12.18 14.75
N LEU A 11 -19.88 12.04 13.50
CA LEU A 11 -19.03 11.64 12.36
C LEU A 11 -17.92 12.68 12.08
N ARG A 12 -17.84 13.77 12.85
CA ARG A 12 -16.87 14.83 12.68
C ARG A 12 -15.50 14.37 13.20
N PRO A 13 -14.43 14.47 12.41
CA PRO A 13 -13.09 14.15 12.88
C PRO A 13 -12.76 15.02 14.10
N GLN A 14 -12.42 14.35 15.20
CA GLN A 14 -12.07 15.01 16.46
C GLN A 14 -10.63 15.56 16.35
N GLY A 15 -10.50 16.79 15.85
CA GLY A 15 -9.23 17.51 15.77
C GLY A 15 -8.35 17.15 14.56
N PHE A 16 -7.16 17.76 14.51
CA PHE A 16 -6.21 17.67 13.39
C PHE A 16 -5.81 16.22 13.06
N LEU A 17 -5.61 15.37 14.07
CA LEU A 17 -5.21 13.96 13.86
C LEU A 17 -6.31 13.13 13.18
N GLY A 18 -7.58 13.40 13.44
CA GLY A 18 -8.69 12.70 12.78
C GLY A 18 -8.78 13.04 11.29
N ILE A 19 -8.56 14.31 10.93
CA ILE A 19 -8.51 14.75 9.53
C ILE A 19 -7.29 14.15 8.83
N ALA A 20 -6.12 14.15 9.48
CA ALA A 20 -4.90 13.56 8.93
C ALA A 20 -5.07 12.05 8.66
N PHE A 21 -5.73 11.31 9.57
CA PHE A 21 -6.04 9.90 9.37
C PHE A 21 -6.94 9.67 8.15
N LEU A 22 -8.05 10.43 8.04
CA LEU A 22 -8.94 10.36 6.89
C LEU A 22 -8.13 10.65 5.60
N LEU A 23 -7.44 11.79 5.51
CA LEU A 23 -6.68 12.14 4.31
C LEU A 23 -5.65 11.06 3.94
N ALA A 24 -4.95 10.47 4.92
CA ALA A 24 -4.02 9.38 4.68
C ALA A 24 -4.73 8.13 4.11
N ARG A 25 -5.93 7.78 4.58
CA ARG A 25 -6.75 6.69 4.03
C ARG A 25 -7.19 6.97 2.60
N LEU A 26 -7.67 8.17 2.32
CA LEU A 26 -8.08 8.57 0.97
C LEU A 26 -6.90 8.48 -0.01
N ALA A 27 -5.74 9.02 0.39
CA ALA A 27 -4.52 8.93 -0.41
C ALA A 27 -4.08 7.47 -0.61
N THR A 28 -4.23 6.61 0.41
CA THR A 28 -3.91 5.18 0.31
C THR A 28 -4.82 4.48 -0.71
N ILE A 29 -6.12 4.77 -0.70
CA ILE A 29 -7.09 4.24 -1.68
C ILE A 29 -6.70 4.67 -3.10
N ILE A 30 -6.41 5.95 -3.29
CA ILE A 30 -6.01 6.51 -4.59
C ILE A 30 -4.70 5.88 -5.09
N ALA A 31 -3.78 5.51 -4.20
CA ALA A 31 -2.53 4.84 -4.57
C ALA A 31 -2.69 3.33 -4.84
N LEU A 32 -3.61 2.64 -4.15
CA LEU A 32 -3.83 1.19 -4.33
C LEU A 32 -4.53 0.84 -5.65
N VAL A 33 -5.48 1.66 -6.10
CA VAL A 33 -6.20 1.44 -7.37
C VAL A 33 -5.25 1.32 -8.58
N PRO A 34 -4.32 2.25 -8.83
CA PRO A 34 -3.38 2.14 -9.95
C PRO A 34 -2.40 0.97 -9.77
N ILE A 35 -2.00 0.62 -8.54
CA ILE A 35 -1.16 -0.57 -8.31
C ILE A 35 -1.87 -1.82 -8.84
N ILE A 36 -3.14 -2.03 -8.49
CA ILE A 36 -3.94 -3.17 -8.94
C ILE A 36 -4.08 -3.16 -10.47
N GLY A 37 -4.38 -2.00 -11.06
CA GLY A 37 -4.55 -1.87 -12.51
C GLY A 37 -3.27 -2.18 -13.29
N ILE A 38 -2.14 -1.59 -12.88
CA ILE A 38 -0.84 -1.79 -13.54
C ILE A 38 -0.38 -3.24 -13.40
N THR A 39 -0.47 -3.81 -12.19
CA THR A 39 -0.07 -5.20 -11.94
C THR A 39 -0.93 -6.22 -12.69
N ALA A 40 -2.26 -6.03 -12.74
CA ALA A 40 -3.14 -6.87 -13.53
C ALA A 40 -2.81 -6.81 -15.03
N SER A 41 -2.56 -5.60 -15.56
CA SER A 41 -2.14 -5.44 -16.96
C SER A 41 -0.82 -6.16 -17.26
N PHE A 42 0.09 -6.15 -16.30
CA PHE A 42 1.39 -6.81 -16.43
C PHE A 42 1.26 -8.33 -16.46
N ILE A 43 0.40 -8.90 -15.60
CA ILE A 43 0.10 -10.34 -15.61
C ILE A 43 -0.48 -10.77 -16.96
N VAL A 44 -1.42 -10.01 -17.53
CA VAL A 44 -1.99 -10.30 -18.85
C VAL A 44 -0.91 -10.29 -19.94
N SER A 45 -0.03 -9.28 -19.95
CA SER A 45 1.09 -9.21 -20.90
C SER A 45 2.02 -10.41 -20.79
N MET A 46 2.33 -10.87 -19.57
CA MET A 46 3.13 -12.08 -19.32
C MET A 46 2.47 -13.34 -19.87
N THR A 47 1.17 -13.51 -19.62
CA THR A 47 0.42 -14.69 -20.11
C THR A 47 0.33 -14.72 -21.64
N ASN A 48 0.13 -13.57 -22.28
CA ASN A 48 0.07 -13.48 -23.74
C ASN A 48 1.43 -13.72 -24.41
N ALA A 49 2.52 -13.40 -23.71
CA ALA A 49 3.89 -13.65 -24.19
C ALA A 49 4.34 -15.12 -24.03
N GLY A 50 3.48 -16.01 -23.51
CA GLY A 50 3.81 -17.42 -23.30
C GLY A 50 4.92 -17.67 -22.27
N GLN A 51 5.22 -16.68 -21.42
CA GLN A 51 6.18 -16.82 -20.34
C GLN A 51 5.56 -17.68 -19.23
N ASP A 52 6.38 -18.49 -18.57
CA ASP A 52 5.93 -19.32 -17.44
C ASP A 52 5.27 -18.46 -16.36
N LEU A 53 4.29 -19.02 -15.64
CA LEU A 53 3.55 -18.32 -14.58
C LEU A 53 4.29 -18.25 -13.24
N ALA A 54 5.42 -18.96 -13.10
CA ALA A 54 6.26 -18.93 -11.89
C ALA A 54 6.76 -17.51 -11.47
N PRO A 55 7.20 -16.63 -12.39
CA PRO A 55 7.52 -15.22 -12.10
C PRO A 55 6.30 -14.41 -11.69
N ALA A 56 5.10 -14.83 -12.09
CA ALA A 56 3.86 -14.14 -11.74
C ALA A 56 3.45 -14.38 -10.29
N ALA A 57 4.03 -15.33 -9.56
CA ALA A 57 3.64 -15.63 -8.18
C ALA A 57 3.81 -14.42 -7.24
N SER A 58 4.90 -13.65 -7.38
CA SER A 58 5.13 -12.43 -6.58
C SER A 58 4.16 -11.30 -6.96
N LEU A 59 3.79 -11.20 -8.24
CA LEU A 59 2.84 -10.20 -8.76
C LEU A 59 1.41 -10.53 -8.37
N VAL A 60 1.03 -11.81 -8.43
CA VAL A 60 -0.25 -12.32 -7.93
C VAL A 60 -0.34 -12.11 -6.42
N ALA A 61 0.71 -12.40 -5.66
CA ALA A 61 0.76 -12.09 -4.23
C ALA A 61 0.55 -10.59 -4.00
N THR A 62 1.22 -9.73 -4.76
CA THR A 62 1.06 -8.28 -4.69
C THR A 62 -0.39 -7.85 -4.97
N LEU A 63 -1.05 -8.45 -5.97
CA LEU A 63 -2.46 -8.21 -6.29
C LEU A 63 -3.38 -8.59 -5.12
N VAL A 64 -3.15 -9.75 -4.48
CA VAL A 64 -3.95 -10.21 -3.33
C VAL A 64 -3.75 -9.30 -2.12
N PHE A 65 -2.51 -8.93 -1.80
CA PHE A 65 -2.22 -8.04 -0.67
C PHE A 65 -2.75 -6.62 -0.90
N THR A 66 -2.64 -6.10 -2.13
CA THR A 66 -3.17 -4.76 -2.47
C THR A 66 -4.69 -4.74 -2.51
N GLY A 67 -5.35 -5.80 -3.00
CA GLY A 67 -6.80 -5.94 -2.95
C GLY A 67 -7.36 -6.05 -1.53
N THR A 68 -6.72 -6.86 -0.67
CA THR A 68 -7.11 -6.96 0.74
C THR A 68 -6.88 -5.67 1.51
N ALA A 69 -5.76 -4.98 1.27
CA ALA A 69 -5.51 -3.65 1.84
C ALA A 69 -6.49 -2.59 1.34
N LEU A 70 -6.91 -2.65 0.06
CA LEU A 70 -7.94 -1.76 -0.47
C LEU A 70 -9.28 -1.97 0.23
N LEU A 71 -9.70 -3.22 0.41
CA LEU A 71 -10.91 -3.55 1.18
C LEU A 71 -10.79 -3.04 2.62
N TRP A 72 -9.65 -3.28 3.27
CA TRP A 72 -9.41 -2.80 4.64
C TRP A 72 -9.47 -1.28 4.77
N THR A 73 -8.84 -0.55 3.84
CA THR A 73 -8.81 0.91 3.84
C THR A 73 -10.18 1.51 3.55
N CYS A 74 -10.95 0.92 2.62
CA CYS A 74 -12.35 1.30 2.37
C CYS A 74 -13.23 1.08 3.60
N LEU A 75 -13.12 -0.10 4.24
CA LEU A 75 -13.86 -0.42 5.46
C LEU A 75 -13.50 0.52 6.61
N SER A 76 -12.22 0.83 6.77
CA SER A 76 -11.72 1.75 7.80
C SER A 76 -12.14 3.20 7.54
N TRP A 77 -12.27 3.60 6.27
CA TRP A 77 -12.77 4.91 5.86
C TRP A 77 -14.27 5.04 6.13
N SER A 78 -15.09 4.07 5.69
CA SER A 78 -16.55 4.08 5.92
C SER A 78 -16.92 3.83 7.38
N GLY A 79 -16.11 3.04 8.07
CA GLY A 79 -16.29 2.60 9.45
C GLY A 79 -15.65 3.50 10.50
N TYR A 80 -15.20 4.71 10.14
CA TYR A 80 -14.63 5.70 11.09
C TYR A 80 -15.71 6.28 12.03
N SER A 81 -16.33 5.40 12.81
CA SER A 81 -17.21 5.76 13.91
C SER A 81 -16.71 5.06 15.15
N ARG A 82 -16.52 5.86 16.21
CA ARG A 82 -15.93 5.52 17.50
C ARG A 82 -16.55 4.30 18.21
N ARG A 83 -17.70 3.84 17.71
CA ARG A 83 -18.53 2.77 18.26
C ARG A 83 -18.21 1.38 17.70
N TYR A 84 -17.67 1.27 16.48
CA TYR A 84 -17.47 -0.02 15.82
C TYR A 84 -16.00 -0.46 15.76
N PHE A 85 -15.05 0.48 15.71
CA PHE A 85 -13.63 0.16 15.74
C PHE A 85 -12.92 0.92 16.86
N SER A 86 -12.36 0.16 17.81
CA SER A 86 -11.42 0.73 18.78
C SER A 86 -10.13 1.10 18.05
N TYR A 87 -9.68 2.34 18.27
CA TYR A 87 -8.48 2.91 17.66
C TYR A 87 -7.24 1.99 17.78
N GLY A 88 -7.14 1.23 18.87
CA GLY A 88 -6.03 0.27 19.05
C GLY A 88 -6.02 -0.87 18.02
N TRP A 89 -7.19 -1.39 17.65
CA TRP A 89 -7.30 -2.45 16.64
C TRP A 89 -6.97 -1.93 15.25
N THR A 90 -7.45 -0.74 14.90
CA THR A 90 -7.17 -0.11 13.60
C THR A 90 -5.67 0.14 13.42
N ALA A 91 -4.98 0.65 14.44
CA ALA A 91 -3.53 0.85 14.41
C ALA A 91 -2.75 -0.47 14.30
N THR A 92 -3.21 -1.52 15.00
CA THR A 92 -2.56 -2.84 14.95
C THR A 92 -2.68 -3.46 13.56
N ILE A 93 -3.86 -3.37 12.95
CA ILE A 93 -4.08 -3.91 11.60
C ILE A 93 -3.29 -3.12 10.56
N ASP A 94 -3.20 -1.80 10.68
CA ASP A 94 -2.37 -0.98 9.78
C ASP A 94 -0.88 -1.35 9.86
N LEU A 95 -0.35 -1.60 11.07
CA LEU A 95 1.02 -2.10 11.25
C LEU A 95 1.19 -3.52 10.70
N LEU A 96 0.17 -4.37 10.84
CA LEU A 96 0.19 -5.73 10.29
C LEU A 96 0.27 -5.72 8.76
N PHE A 97 -0.43 -4.80 8.09
CA PHE A 97 -0.31 -4.60 6.64
C PHE A 97 1.01 -3.95 6.24
N LEU A 98 1.66 -3.15 7.09
CA LEU A 98 2.93 -2.51 6.76
C LEU A 98 4.04 -3.55 6.47
N ILE A 99 4.09 -4.64 7.23
CA ILE A 99 5.12 -5.69 7.11
C ILE A 99 5.18 -6.31 5.70
N PRO A 100 4.10 -6.92 5.16
CA PRO A 100 4.14 -7.53 3.83
C PRO A 100 4.40 -6.49 2.72
N PHE A 101 3.87 -5.27 2.85
CA PHE A 101 4.11 -4.21 1.86
C PHE A 101 5.58 -3.79 1.80
N VAL A 102 6.25 -3.68 2.95
CA VAL A 102 7.71 -3.42 2.99
C VAL A 102 8.48 -4.57 2.36
N ILE A 103 8.15 -5.83 2.67
CA ILE A 103 8.83 -6.99 2.08
C ILE A 103 8.67 -6.98 0.55
N ILE A 104 7.45 -6.76 0.04
CA ILE A 104 7.20 -6.69 -1.40
C ILE A 104 7.96 -5.51 -2.03
N ALA A 105 8.04 -4.36 -1.36
CA ALA A 105 8.81 -3.20 -1.85
C ALA A 105 10.30 -3.47 -1.92
N LEU A 106 10.86 -4.22 -0.96
CA LEU A 106 12.25 -4.65 -0.99
C LEU A 106 12.49 -5.67 -2.11
N VAL A 107 11.64 -6.68 -2.24
CA VAL A 107 11.76 -7.73 -3.27
C VAL A 107 11.64 -7.14 -4.68
N LEU A 108 10.70 -6.21 -4.88
CA LEU A 108 10.58 -5.48 -6.14
C LEU A 108 11.72 -4.48 -6.33
N GLY A 109 12.26 -3.88 -5.28
CA GLY A 109 13.34 -2.89 -5.38
C GLY A 109 14.70 -3.46 -5.82
N ILE A 110 15.02 -4.70 -5.44
CA ILE A 110 16.29 -5.37 -5.79
C ILE A 110 16.58 -5.37 -7.30
N PRO A 111 15.68 -5.85 -8.19
CA PRO A 111 15.94 -5.81 -9.63
C PRO A 111 15.98 -4.40 -10.22
N LEU A 112 15.43 -3.40 -9.53
CA LEU A 112 15.48 -2.02 -10.00
C LEU A 112 16.78 -1.31 -9.65
N ASP A 113 17.52 -1.74 -8.63
CA ASP A 113 18.75 -1.06 -8.17
C ASP A 113 19.77 -0.83 -9.30
N SER A 114 19.91 -1.81 -10.21
CA SER A 114 20.81 -1.72 -11.37
C SER A 114 20.27 -0.91 -12.55
N GLN A 115 19.01 -0.49 -12.52
CA GLN A 115 18.28 0.14 -13.63
C GLN A 115 17.58 1.45 -13.23
N ILE A 116 17.76 1.91 -11.98
CA ILE A 116 17.30 3.22 -11.49
C ILE A 116 17.96 4.32 -12.34
N GLY A 117 17.19 4.91 -13.25
CA GLY A 117 17.60 6.00 -14.13
C GLY A 117 17.70 5.66 -15.62
N THR A 118 17.62 4.38 -16.01
CA THR A 118 17.79 3.97 -17.42
C THR A 118 16.49 3.53 -18.11
N CYS A 119 15.38 3.32 -17.39
CA CYS A 119 14.08 2.95 -17.98
C CYS A 119 13.59 3.94 -19.05
N SER A 120 13.95 5.23 -18.98
CA SER A 120 13.53 6.25 -19.96
C SER A 120 14.40 6.29 -21.23
N ALA A 121 15.63 5.80 -21.14
CA ALA A 121 16.68 5.89 -22.17
C ALA A 121 17.08 4.54 -22.79
N PHE A 122 16.40 3.46 -22.43
CA PHE A 122 16.71 2.11 -22.92
C PHE A 122 16.25 1.91 -24.38
N GLU A 123 17.20 1.71 -25.30
CA GLU A 123 17.02 1.23 -26.68
C GLU A 123 17.56 -0.21 -26.82
N GLY A 124 17.12 -1.13 -25.96
CA GLY A 124 17.67 -2.49 -25.86
C GLY A 124 16.73 -3.52 -25.22
N ASP A 125 17.06 -4.81 -25.36
CA ASP A 125 16.29 -5.92 -24.78
C ASP A 125 16.34 -5.83 -23.25
N PHE A 126 15.17 -5.85 -22.64
CA PHE A 126 15.02 -5.64 -21.20
C PHE A 126 14.97 -6.99 -20.49
N SER A 127 16.03 -7.32 -19.77
CA SER A 127 16.07 -8.50 -18.90
C SER A 127 15.86 -8.09 -17.44
N ILE A 128 14.85 -8.69 -16.79
CA ILE A 128 14.68 -8.60 -15.34
C ILE A 128 15.03 -9.95 -14.72
N SER A 129 15.95 -9.92 -13.75
CA SER A 129 16.23 -11.05 -12.86
C SER A 129 15.45 -10.84 -11.56
N LEU A 130 14.29 -11.48 -11.42
CA LEU A 130 13.58 -11.49 -10.14
C LEU A 130 14.23 -12.52 -9.21
N PRO A 131 14.39 -12.25 -7.90
CA PRO A 131 15.08 -13.16 -6.96
C PRO A 131 14.38 -14.53 -6.78
N LEU A 132 13.19 -14.72 -7.36
CA LEU A 132 12.43 -16.00 -7.36
C LEU A 132 12.08 -16.50 -8.78
N SER A 133 12.61 -15.90 -9.85
CA SER A 133 12.32 -16.32 -11.22
C SER A 133 13.52 -16.16 -12.16
N GLN A 134 13.60 -17.07 -13.14
CA GLN A 134 14.46 -16.96 -14.31
C GLN A 134 14.36 -15.57 -14.97
N ASN A 135 15.44 -15.20 -15.66
CA ASN A 135 15.57 -13.95 -16.41
C ASN A 135 14.41 -13.82 -17.40
N LEU A 136 13.53 -12.85 -17.16
CA LEU A 136 12.45 -12.51 -18.09
C LEU A 136 13.05 -11.56 -19.11
N ASN A 137 13.06 -11.95 -20.38
CA ASN A 137 13.62 -11.15 -21.46
C ASN A 137 12.47 -10.61 -22.30
N PHE A 138 12.30 -9.29 -22.30
CA PHE A 138 11.27 -8.61 -23.09
C PHE A 138 11.91 -7.90 -24.27
N PRO A 139 11.43 -8.13 -25.50
CA PRO A 139 11.99 -7.51 -26.69
C PRO A 139 11.80 -5.98 -26.68
N ASN A 140 12.78 -5.28 -27.24
CA ASN A 140 12.97 -3.82 -27.37
C ASN A 140 11.74 -2.88 -27.28
N GLN A 141 10.59 -3.21 -27.88
CA GLN A 141 9.44 -2.29 -27.94
C GLN A 141 8.54 -2.37 -26.70
N ASP A 142 8.45 -3.54 -26.06
CA ASP A 142 7.62 -3.76 -24.85
C ASP A 142 8.42 -3.59 -23.55
N GLY A 143 9.75 -3.78 -23.61
CA GLY A 143 10.65 -3.70 -22.45
C GLY A 143 10.62 -2.35 -21.74
N LYS A 144 10.60 -1.24 -22.49
CA LYS A 144 10.50 0.12 -21.92
C LYS A 144 9.20 0.34 -21.15
N GLY A 145 8.08 -0.09 -21.72
CA GLY A 145 6.77 0.01 -21.08
C GLY A 145 6.69 -0.81 -19.81
N ILE A 146 7.31 -2.00 -19.81
CA ILE A 146 7.37 -2.89 -18.65
C ILE A 146 8.25 -2.32 -17.52
N CYS A 147 9.43 -1.77 -17.85
CA CYS A 147 10.32 -1.11 -16.88
C CYS A 147 9.61 0.04 -16.14
N LEU A 148 8.92 0.91 -16.89
CA LEU A 148 8.16 2.02 -16.32
C LEU A 148 6.99 1.56 -15.45
N LYS A 149 6.27 0.51 -15.88
CA LYS A 149 5.19 -0.09 -15.07
C LYS A 149 5.72 -0.60 -13.74
N LEU A 150 6.85 -1.32 -13.75
CA LEU A 150 7.44 -1.87 -12.52
C LEU A 150 7.97 -0.78 -11.59
N PHE A 151 8.64 0.25 -12.13
CA PHE A 151 9.11 1.41 -11.37
C PHE A 151 7.96 2.18 -10.73
N SER A 152 6.86 2.38 -11.48
CA SER A 152 5.66 3.03 -10.96
C SER A 152 5.02 2.23 -9.83
N VAL A 153 4.91 0.90 -9.97
CA VAL A 153 4.38 0.03 -8.91
C VAL A 153 5.26 0.09 -7.67
N TRP A 154 6.59 -0.01 -7.81
CA TRP A 154 7.52 0.08 -6.69
C TRP A 154 7.38 1.42 -5.95
N GLY A 155 7.39 2.54 -6.68
CA GLY A 155 7.26 3.87 -6.10
C GLY A 155 5.92 4.09 -5.38
N LEU A 156 4.82 3.62 -5.98
CA LEU A 156 3.50 3.65 -5.34
C LEU A 156 3.45 2.76 -4.09
N LEU A 157 4.13 1.62 -4.09
CA LEU A 157 4.19 0.73 -2.93
C LEU A 157 4.92 1.37 -1.74
N VAL A 158 6.03 2.07 -2.00
CA VAL A 158 6.75 2.86 -0.99
C VAL A 158 5.85 3.98 -0.44
N ALA A 159 5.12 4.68 -1.32
CA ALA A 159 4.18 5.71 -0.91
C ALA A 159 3.06 5.15 -0.02
N VAL A 160 2.49 3.99 -0.36
CA VAL A 160 1.49 3.28 0.46
C VAL A 160 2.06 2.92 1.84
N CYS A 161 3.31 2.44 1.91
CA CYS A 161 3.96 2.15 3.20
C CYS A 161 4.02 3.39 4.09
N ALA A 162 4.43 4.54 3.53
CA ALA A 162 4.49 5.80 4.27
C ALA A 162 3.10 6.26 4.73
N LEU A 163 2.09 6.16 3.88
CA LEU A 163 0.71 6.54 4.22
C LEU A 163 0.11 5.64 5.31
N LEU A 164 0.38 4.33 5.28
CA LEU A 164 -0.01 3.39 6.33
C LEU A 164 0.71 3.70 7.66
N ALA A 165 1.99 4.06 7.61
CA ALA A 165 2.74 4.47 8.81
C ALA A 165 2.15 5.74 9.44
N ILE A 166 1.85 6.76 8.62
CA ILE A 166 1.21 8.00 9.08
C ILE A 166 -0.16 7.70 9.69
N SER A 167 -0.95 6.82 9.05
CA SER A 167 -2.26 6.38 9.54
C SER A 167 -2.15 5.69 10.91
N ALA A 168 -1.20 4.77 11.06
CA ALA A 168 -0.95 4.04 12.30
C ALA A 168 -0.49 4.97 13.44
N LEU A 169 0.40 5.93 13.14
CA LEU A 169 0.86 6.92 14.12
C LEU A 169 -0.29 7.84 14.56
N ALA A 170 -1.06 8.38 13.62
CA ALA A 170 -2.18 9.28 13.94
C ALA A 170 -3.20 8.62 14.88
N VAL A 171 -3.58 7.37 14.59
CA VAL A 171 -4.52 6.59 15.41
C VAL A 171 -3.88 6.13 16.72
N GLY A 172 -2.60 5.76 16.70
CA GLY A 172 -1.86 5.38 17.90
C GLY A 172 -1.79 6.49 18.94
N PHE A 173 -1.50 7.73 18.51
CA PHE A 173 -1.50 8.90 19.40
C PHE A 173 -2.89 9.22 19.95
N LEU A 174 -3.93 9.11 19.12
CA LEU A 174 -5.33 9.28 19.56
C LEU A 174 -5.71 8.22 20.62
N GLY A 175 -5.32 6.96 20.41
CA GLY A 175 -5.58 5.88 21.36
C GLY A 175 -4.80 6.00 22.67
N LEU A 176 -3.56 6.48 22.63
CA LEU A 176 -2.77 6.77 23.83
C LEU A 176 -3.38 7.91 24.64
N GLY A 177 -3.86 8.97 23.98
CA GLY A 177 -4.54 10.09 24.65
C GLY A 177 -5.80 9.64 25.41
N GLU A 178 -6.59 8.74 24.84
CA GLU A 178 -7.76 8.13 25.51
C GLU A 178 -7.36 7.34 26.76
N ARG A 179 -6.29 6.55 26.67
CA ARG A 179 -5.80 5.72 27.79
C ARG A 179 -5.24 6.57 28.93
N GLN A 180 -4.59 7.68 28.62
CA GLN A 180 -4.07 8.63 29.61
C GLN A 180 -5.22 9.31 30.37
N LEU A 181 -6.25 9.77 29.65
CA LEU A 181 -7.45 10.36 30.26
C LEU A 181 -8.22 9.38 31.14
N ALA A 182 -8.37 8.12 30.70
CA ALA A 182 -9.05 7.09 31.48
C ALA A 182 -8.29 6.69 32.76
N ARG A 183 -6.98 6.94 32.84
CA ARG A 183 -6.17 6.72 34.05
C ARG A 183 -6.16 7.91 35.00
N ALA A 184 -6.61 9.09 34.53
CA ALA A 184 -6.61 10.33 35.30
C ALA A 184 -7.97 10.62 35.99
N ILE A 185 -8.99 9.82 35.70
CA ILE A 185 -10.34 9.85 36.31
C ILE A 185 -10.45 8.66 37.26
#